data_AF-A0A960MB39-F1
#
_entry.id   AF-A0A960MB39-F1
#
_cell.length_a   1.000
_cell.length_b   1.000
_cell.length_c   1.000
_cell.angle_alpha   90.00
_cell.angle_beta   90.00
_cell.angle_gamma   90.00
#
_symmetry.space_group_name_H-M   'P 1'
#
loop_
_entity.id
_entity.type
_entity.pdbx_description
1 polymer ?
#
loop_
_entity_poly.entity_id
_entity_poly.type
_entity_poly.pdbx_seq_one_letter_code
_entity_poly.pdbx_strand_id
1 'polypeptide(L)' 'MKRALWIAVLGMTASGWAVEKPNVIIVYSDDQGSVDAGCYGARDLETPNMDRLAATGVRFTQMLAPS' A
#
# COMPACT_ATOMS: atom_id res chain seq x y z
N MET A 1 -53.35 17.06 -9.28
CA MET A 1 -52.88 15.92 -8.46
C MET A 1 -51.61 15.25 -9.03
N LYS A 2 -50.53 16.01 -9.31
CA LYS A 2 -49.27 15.43 -9.87
C LYS A 2 -47.98 16.07 -9.32
N ARG A 3 -48.07 16.87 -8.26
CA ARG A 3 -46.91 17.57 -7.66
C ARG A 3 -46.40 16.97 -6.35
N ALA A 4 -47.10 15.96 -5.82
CA ALA A 4 -46.77 15.35 -4.52
C ALA A 4 -45.77 14.18 -4.62
N LEU A 5 -45.40 13.75 -5.83
CA LEU A 5 -44.63 12.52 -6.07
C LEU A 5 -43.17 12.78 -6.46
N TRP A 6 -42.54 13.83 -5.91
CA TRP A 6 -41.10 14.08 -6.10
C TRP A 6 -40.33 14.32 -4.80
N ILE A 7 -40.99 14.25 -3.63
CA ILE A 7 -40.36 14.55 -2.33
C ILE A 7 -39.83 13.29 -1.62
N ALA A 8 -40.19 12.08 -2.07
CA ALA A 8 -39.88 10.85 -1.33
C ALA A 8 -38.52 10.18 -1.66
N VAL A 9 -37.66 10.77 -2.49
CA VAL A 9 -36.37 10.14 -2.88
C VAL A 9 -35.16 10.74 -2.14
N LEU A 10 -35.34 11.79 -1.34
CA LEU A 10 -34.23 12.50 -0.67
C LEU A 10 -33.78 11.86 0.66
N GLY A 11 -33.96 10.55 0.84
CA GLY A 11 -33.80 9.87 2.11
C GLY A 11 -32.71 8.80 2.18
N MET A 12 -31.87 8.65 1.14
CA MET A 12 -30.71 7.77 1.23
C MET A 12 -29.54 8.56 1.82
N THR A 13 -29.47 8.62 3.13
CA THR A 13 -28.25 9.03 3.83
C THR A 13 -27.14 8.10 3.39
N ALA A 14 -26.21 8.62 2.59
CA ALA A 14 -24.95 7.95 2.33
C ALA A 14 -24.22 7.84 3.67
N SER A 15 -24.37 6.71 4.36
CA SER A 15 -23.43 6.28 5.38
C SER A 15 -22.11 6.08 4.65
N GLY A 16 -21.32 7.15 4.57
CA GLY A 16 -19.96 7.09 4.06
C GLY A 16 -19.23 6.08 4.91
N TRP A 17 -18.75 5.00 4.27
CA TRP A 17 -17.78 4.12 4.88
C TRP A 17 -16.58 4.99 5.21
N ALA A 18 -16.39 5.32 6.49
CA ALA A 18 -15.19 5.98 6.93
C ALA A 18 -14.06 5.00 6.67
N VAL A 19 -13.32 5.22 5.58
CA VAL A 19 -12.11 4.44 5.29
C VAL A 19 -11.21 4.60 6.51
N GLU A 20 -11.02 3.51 7.24
CA GLU A 20 -10.08 3.50 8.35
C GLU A 20 -8.71 3.92 7.82
N LYS A 21 -8.09 4.87 8.51
CA LYS A 21 -6.77 5.35 8.10
C LYS A 21 -5.78 4.20 8.24
N PRO A 22 -5.03 3.85 7.18
CA PRO A 22 -4.05 2.78 7.29
C PRO A 22 -2.92 3.21 8.23
N ASN A 23 -2.34 2.24 8.93
CA ASN A 23 -1.07 2.43 9.60
C ASN A 23 0.06 2.43 8.56
N VAL A 24 1.01 3.35 8.70
CA VAL A 24 2.18 3.43 7.82
C VAL A 24 3.42 3.13 8.65
N ILE A 25 4.18 2.10 8.25
CA ILE A 25 5.43 1.69 8.89
C ILE A 25 6.55 1.89 7.87
N ILE A 26 7.59 2.63 8.25
CA ILE A 26 8.80 2.81 7.45
C ILE A 26 9.90 2.00 8.13
N VAL A 27 10.42 1.00 7.44
CA VAL A 27 11.63 0.27 7.84
C VAL A 27 12.77 0.85 7.02
N TYR A 28 13.75 1.43 7.70
CA TYR A 28 14.90 2.06 7.06
C TYR A 28 16.19 1.41 7.56
N SER A 29 16.87 0.73 6.64
CA SER A 29 18.13 0.03 6.86
C SER A 29 19.31 0.97 6.56
N ASP A 30 20.36 0.91 7.37
CA ASP A 30 21.59 1.65 7.15
C ASP A 30 22.55 0.85 6.24
N ASP A 31 23.21 1.54 5.31
CA ASP A 31 24.19 1.00 4.35
C ASP A 31 23.78 -0.23 3.51
N GLN A 32 22.50 -0.61 3.48
CA GLN A 32 22.04 -1.77 2.73
C GLN A 32 21.99 -1.52 1.22
N GLY A 33 22.70 -2.35 0.45
CA GLY A 33 22.64 -2.37 -1.00
C GLY A 33 21.55 -3.28 -1.55
N SER A 34 21.17 -3.09 -2.82
CA SER A 34 20.21 -3.98 -3.48
C SER A 34 20.76 -5.41 -3.62
N VAL A 35 22.07 -5.57 -3.76
CA VAL A 35 22.75 -6.87 -3.87
C VAL A 35 22.65 -7.73 -2.61
N ASP A 36 22.21 -7.15 -1.48
CA ASP A 36 22.12 -7.85 -0.21
C ASP A 36 20.78 -8.57 0.02
N ALA A 37 19.77 -8.31 -0.81
CA ALA A 37 18.44 -8.92 -0.64
C ALA A 37 18.15 -9.99 -1.68
N GLY A 38 17.57 -11.11 -1.22
CA GLY A 38 17.19 -12.24 -2.06
C GLY A 38 16.23 -11.84 -3.19
N CYS A 39 15.31 -10.91 -2.91
CA CYS A 39 14.40 -10.37 -3.89
C CYS A 39 15.08 -9.55 -5.01
N TYR A 40 16.36 -9.21 -4.92
CA TYR A 40 17.14 -8.64 -6.02
C TYR A 40 18.22 -9.60 -6.56
N GLY A 41 18.27 -10.84 -6.05
CA GLY A 41 19.11 -11.91 -6.58
C GLY A 41 20.29 -12.33 -5.69
N ALA A 42 20.38 -11.85 -4.45
CA ALA A 42 21.33 -12.37 -3.47
C ALA A 42 21.15 -13.89 -3.30
N ARG A 43 22.25 -14.63 -3.12
CA ARG A 43 22.23 -16.11 -2.96
C ARG A 43 22.92 -16.60 -1.69
N ASP A 44 23.60 -15.70 -1.01
CA ASP A 44 24.44 -15.91 0.16
C ASP A 44 23.81 -15.32 1.44
N LEU A 45 22.82 -14.43 1.30
CA LEU A 45 22.06 -13.83 2.40
C LEU A 45 20.60 -14.29 2.38
N GLU A 46 20.08 -14.65 3.55
CA GLU A 46 18.69 -15.04 3.73
C GLU A 46 17.84 -13.84 4.20
N THR A 47 16.93 -13.37 3.34
CA THR A 47 16.04 -12.24 3.63
C THR A 47 14.54 -12.59 3.51
N PRO A 48 14.07 -13.71 4.08
CA PRO A 48 12.75 -14.27 3.76
C PRO A 48 11.57 -13.32 4.04
N ASN A 49 11.68 -12.45 5.05
CA ASN A 49 10.65 -11.46 5.36
C ASN A 49 10.60 -10.33 4.32
N MET A 50 11.75 -9.83 3.88
CA MET A 50 11.82 -8.81 2.81
C MET A 50 11.37 -9.41 1.46
N ASP A 51 11.75 -10.66 1.20
CA ASP A 51 11.37 -11.37 -0.02
C ASP A 51 9.86 -11.56 -0.10
N ARG A 52 9.24 -11.95 1.02
CA ARG A 52 7.78 -12.03 1.13
C ARG A 52 7.12 -10.68 0.88
N LEU A 53 7.63 -9.59 1.48
CA LEU A 53 7.09 -8.24 1.27
C LEU A 53 7.19 -7.82 -0.21
N ALA A 54 8.31 -8.11 -0.86
CA ALA A 54 8.51 -7.83 -2.28
C ALA A 54 7.58 -8.68 -3.19
N ALA A 55 7.29 -9.93 -2.80
CA ALA A 55 6.41 -10.82 -3.56
C ALA A 55 4.92 -10.46 -3.41
N THR A 56 4.51 -9.92 -2.25
CA THR A 56 3.11 -9.54 -1.98
C THR A 56 2.84 -8.05 -2.19
N GLY A 57 3.85 -7.27 -2.57
CA GLY A 57 3.78 -5.83 -2.69
C GLY A 57 4.34 -5.33 -4.01
N VAL A 58 4.85 -4.10 -3.99
CA VAL A 58 5.54 -3.48 -5.13
C VAL A 58 7.04 -3.46 -4.83
N ARG A 59 7.84 -4.04 -5.73
CA ARG A 59 9.31 -4.00 -5.68
C ARG A 59 9.83 -3.03 -6.72
N PHE A 60 10.54 -2.00 -6.29
CA PHE A 60 11.18 -1.04 -7.20
C PHE A 60 12.53 -1.58 -7.68
N THR A 61 12.74 -1.65 -8.99
CA THR A 61 14.04 -2.07 -9.57
C THR A 61 14.97 -0.91 -9.89
N GLN A 62 14.50 0.33 -9.70
CA GLN A 62 15.17 1.59 -10.01
C GLN A 62 14.84 2.63 -8.92
N MET A 63 15.22 2.34 -7.67
CA MET A 63 15.07 3.28 -6.54
C MET A 63 16.40 3.97 -6.30
N LEU A 64 16.44 5.29 -6.50
CA LEU A 64 17.66 6.10 -6.37
C LEU A 64 17.62 6.88 -5.06
N ALA A 65 18.71 6.84 -4.29
CA ALA A 65 18.88 7.71 -3.14
C ALA A 65 19.51 9.04 -3.60
N PRO A 66 18.96 10.20 -3.21
CA PRO A 66 19.63 11.48 -3.39
C PRO A 66 20.84 11.55 -2.45
N SER A 67 21.89 12.24 -2.91
CA SER A 67 23.09 12.57 -2.13
C SER A 67 22.89 13.80 -1.25
#